data_AF-A0A7C0U8E5-F1
#
_entry.id   AF-A0A7C0U8E5-F1
#
_cell.length_a   1.000
_cell.length_b   1.000
_cell.length_c   1.000
_cell.angle_alpha   90.00
_cell.angle_beta   90.00
_cell.angle_gamma   90.00
#
_symmetry.space_group_name_H-M   'P 1'
#
loop_
_entity.id
_entity.type
_entity.pdbx_description
1 polymer ?
#
loop_
_entity_poly.entity_id
_entity_poly.type
_entity_poly.pdbx_seq_one_letter_code
_entity_poly.pdbx_strand_id
1 'polypeptide(L)'
;MAQDPPESEMAVRLLGLKPEAKCTAILEIIAAAAVPLTVKEIAGRGGIRYDTRGQRASMYRCLSLLKNLGVIEVYDEGYVHKYGTTPERIRSVVRN
;
A
#
# COMPACT_ATOMS: atom_id res chain seq x y z
N MET A 1 -29.88 1.51 3.27
CA MET A 1 -28.68 2.31 2.96
C MET A 1 -27.50 1.56 3.56
N ALA A 2 -26.60 1.02 2.75
CA ALA A 2 -25.42 0.33 3.27
C ALA A 2 -24.49 1.38 3.88
N GLN A 3 -24.27 1.32 5.19
CA GLN A 3 -23.22 2.09 5.85
C GLN A 3 -21.88 1.62 5.28
N ASP A 4 -21.10 2.53 4.70
CA ASP A 4 -19.69 2.28 4.46
C ASP A 4 -19.05 1.85 5.79
N PRO A 5 -18.31 0.72 5.82
CA PRO A 5 -17.66 0.30 7.06
C PRO A 5 -16.68 1.38 7.51
N PRO A 6 -16.57 1.64 8.82
CA PRO A 6 -15.65 2.64 9.34
C PRO A 6 -14.22 2.31 8.88
N GLU A 7 -13.42 3.32 8.53
CA GLU A 7 -12.03 3.18 8.05
C GLU A 7 -11.19 2.26 8.96
N SER A 8 -11.51 2.26 10.26
CA SER A 8 -10.92 1.39 11.28
C SER A 8 -11.15 -0.12 11.06
N GLU A 9 -12.26 -0.54 10.47
CA GLU A 9 -12.57 -1.95 10.20
C GLU A 9 -11.73 -2.49 9.02
N MET A 10 -11.37 -1.62 8.08
CA MET A 10 -10.54 -1.94 6.92
C MET A 10 -9.08 -2.23 7.32
N ALA A 11 -8.55 -1.47 8.29
CA ALA A 11 -7.27 -1.75 8.92
C ALA A 11 -7.26 -3.11 9.64
N VAL A 12 -8.36 -3.47 10.29
CA VAL A 12 -8.50 -4.71 11.09
C VAL A 12 -8.60 -5.98 10.24
N ARG A 13 -9.10 -5.92 9.01
CA ARG A 13 -9.17 -7.13 8.15
C ARG A 13 -7.87 -7.43 7.41
N LEU A 14 -7.06 -6.41 7.13
CA LEU A 14 -5.64 -6.60 6.77
C LEU A 14 -4.82 -7.20 7.94
N LEU A 15 -5.25 -6.98 9.19
CA LEU A 15 -4.58 -7.45 10.41
C LEU A 15 -4.70 -8.97 10.68
N GLY A 16 -5.47 -9.73 9.90
CA GLY A 16 -5.42 -11.21 9.92
C GLY A 16 -4.03 -11.77 9.58
N LEU A 17 -3.19 -10.96 8.94
CA LEU A 17 -1.80 -11.22 8.59
C LEU A 17 -0.82 -10.27 9.30
N LYS A 18 -1.10 -9.75 10.52
CA LYS A 18 -0.25 -8.74 11.25
C LYS A 18 0.71 -7.98 10.32
N PRO A 19 0.22 -7.17 9.35
CA PRO A 19 1.12 -6.47 8.45
C PRO A 19 2.03 -5.61 9.32
N GLU A 20 3.34 -5.70 9.10
CA GLU A 20 4.27 -4.80 9.77
C GLU A 20 3.72 -3.37 9.63
N ALA A 21 3.72 -2.57 10.69
CA ALA A 21 3.14 -1.21 10.69
C ALA A 21 3.56 -0.36 9.48
N LYS A 22 4.75 -0.66 8.94
CA LYS A 22 5.29 -0.12 7.69
C LYS A 22 4.43 -0.44 6.45
N CYS A 23 3.97 -1.66 6.27
CA CYS A 23 3.18 -2.06 5.10
C CYS A 23 1.79 -1.40 5.15
N THR A 24 1.19 -1.28 6.33
CA THR A 24 -0.05 -0.51 6.53
C THR A 24 0.15 0.96 6.17
N ALA A 25 1.19 1.60 6.70
CA ALA A 25 1.50 3.00 6.37
C ALA A 25 1.74 3.20 4.86
N ILE A 26 2.46 2.28 4.19
CA ILE A 26 2.66 2.33 2.74
C ILE A 26 1.32 2.25 1.99
N LEU A 27 0.43 1.35 2.41
CA LEU A 27 -0.88 1.22 1.79
C LEU A 27 -1.73 2.48 1.97
N GLU A 28 -1.74 3.06 3.17
CA GLU A 28 -2.47 4.31 3.46
C GLU A 28 -1.97 5.46 2.58
N ILE A 29 -0.65 5.60 2.40
CA ILE A 29 -0.06 6.63 1.54
C ILE A 29 -0.47 6.44 0.06
N ILE A 30 -0.48 5.19 -0.42
CA ILE A 30 -0.89 4.87 -1.78
C ILE A 30 -2.40 5.08 -1.96
N ALA A 31 -3.22 4.68 -0.98
CA ALA A 31 -4.68 4.83 -1.01
C ALA A 31 -5.13 6.30 -0.93
N ALA A 32 -4.42 7.13 -0.18
CA ALA A 32 -4.66 8.57 -0.12
C ALA A 32 -4.18 9.31 -1.40
N ALA A 33 -3.39 8.65 -2.26
CA ALA A 33 -2.91 9.25 -3.49
C ALA A 33 -3.95 9.06 -4.62
N ALA A 34 -4.35 10.16 -5.26
CA ALA A 34 -5.20 10.13 -6.44
C ALA A 34 -4.49 9.60 -7.71
N VAL A 35 -3.17 9.44 -7.66
CA VAL A 35 -2.33 8.98 -8.78
C VAL A 35 -1.28 7.97 -8.29
N PRO A 36 -0.85 7.02 -9.14
CA PRO A 36 0.22 6.09 -8.80
C PRO A 36 1.53 6.81 -8.42
N LEU A 37 2.17 6.32 -7.36
CA LEU A 37 3.36 6.94 -6.78
C LEU A 37 4.62 6.09 -6.99
N THR A 38 5.74 6.74 -7.20
CA THR A 38 7.06 6.09 -7.13
C THR A 38 7.43 5.73 -5.69
N VAL A 39 8.38 4.81 -5.52
CA VAL A 39 8.94 4.47 -4.18
C VAL A 39 9.47 5.69 -3.45
N LYS A 40 10.08 6.64 -4.19
CA LYS A 40 10.62 7.88 -3.61
C LYS A 40 9.52 8.78 -3.06
N GLU A 41 8.40 8.89 -3.76
CA GLU A 41 7.24 9.67 -3.32
C GLU A 41 6.55 9.03 -2.11
N ILE A 42 6.41 7.70 -2.11
CA ILE A 42 5.86 6.95 -0.97
C ILE A 42 6.73 7.19 0.28
N ALA A 43 8.05 7.04 0.14
CA ALA A 43 9.00 7.27 1.23
C ALA A 43 8.92 8.72 1.75
N GLY A 44 8.87 9.70 0.85
CA GLY A 44 8.79 11.12 1.18
C GLY A 44 7.49 11.48 1.90
N ARG A 45 6.34 11.03 1.41
CA ARG A 45 5.02 11.33 2.01
C ARG A 45 4.83 10.67 3.37
N GLY A 46 5.36 9.47 3.55
CA GLY A 46 5.23 8.72 4.80
C GLY A 46 6.31 8.99 5.86
N GLY A 47 7.31 9.82 5.55
CA GLY A 47 8.52 9.92 6.38
C GLY A 47 9.23 8.57 6.56
N ILE A 48 9.06 7.63 5.61
CA ILE A 48 9.60 6.28 5.70
C ILE A 48 11.06 6.32 5.26
N ARG A 49 11.97 6.06 6.20
CA ARG A 49 13.40 5.97 5.92
C ARG A 49 13.68 4.88 4.87
N TYR A 50 14.45 5.24 3.84
CA TYR A 50 14.79 4.37 2.70
C TYR A 50 16.29 4.49 2.33
N ASP A 51 17.09 5.11 3.18
CA ASP A 51 18.47 5.50 2.83
C ASP A 51 19.42 4.30 2.80
N THR A 52 19.23 3.34 3.70
CA THR A 52 20.09 2.15 3.83
C THR A 52 19.56 0.96 3.03
N ARG A 53 20.45 0.06 2.58
CA ARG A 53 20.08 -1.15 1.83
C ARG A 53 19.00 -1.99 2.54
N GLY A 54 19.09 -2.14 3.86
CA GLY A 54 18.11 -2.88 4.66
C GLY A 54 16.73 -2.22 4.68
N GLN A 55 16.68 -0.89 4.77
CA GLN A 55 15.43 -0.13 4.69
C GLN A 55 14.80 -0.25 3.30
N ARG A 56 15.60 -0.17 2.22
CA ARG A 56 15.11 -0.40 0.85
C ARG A 56 14.51 -1.79 0.67
N ALA A 57 15.24 -2.82 1.12
CA ALA A 57 14.76 -4.19 1.05
C ALA A 57 13.46 -4.41 1.85
N SER A 58 13.31 -3.77 3.00
CA SER A 58 12.06 -3.81 3.77
C SER A 58 10.91 -3.09 3.05
N MET A 59 11.16 -1.92 2.45
CA MET A 59 10.17 -1.19 1.64
C MET A 59 9.67 -2.06 0.47
N TYR A 60 10.59 -2.61 -0.33
CA TYR A 60 10.21 -3.46 -1.47
C TYR A 60 9.51 -4.75 -1.05
N ARG A 61 9.85 -5.32 0.13
CA ARG A 61 9.11 -6.47 0.69
C ARG A 61 7.66 -6.11 1.00
N CYS A 62 7.40 -4.96 1.62
CA CYS A 62 6.02 -4.49 1.84
C CYS A 62 5.27 -4.27 0.53
N LEU A 63 5.88 -3.58 -0.45
CA LEU A 63 5.25 -3.36 -1.75
C LEU A 63 4.94 -4.68 -2.47
N SER A 64 5.85 -5.65 -2.40
CA SER A 64 5.65 -6.99 -2.97
C SER A 64 4.52 -7.74 -2.27
N LEU A 65 4.45 -7.67 -0.94
CA LEU A 65 3.37 -8.27 -0.16
C LEU A 65 2.00 -7.67 -0.55
N LEU A 66 1.91 -6.33 -0.56
CA LEU A 66 0.68 -5.62 -0.93
C LEU A 66 0.26 -5.95 -2.38
N LYS A 67 1.22 -6.03 -3.30
CA LYS A 67 0.95 -6.44 -4.69
C LYS A 67 0.42 -7.87 -4.76
N ASN A 68 1.06 -8.81 -4.06
CA ASN A 68 0.66 -10.22 -4.05
C ASN A 68 -0.72 -10.43 -3.42
N LEU A 69 -1.09 -9.60 -2.44
CA LEU A 69 -2.44 -9.57 -1.86
C LEU A 69 -3.48 -8.94 -2.80
N GLY A 70 -3.06 -8.35 -3.92
CA GLY A 70 -3.96 -7.70 -4.89
C GLY A 70 -4.46 -6.31 -4.45
N VAL A 71 -3.98 -5.77 -3.33
CA VAL A 71 -4.39 -4.44 -2.84
C VAL A 71 -3.72 -3.29 -3.58
N ILE A 72 -2.57 -3.51 -4.22
CA ILE A 72 -1.92 -2.49 -5.08
C ILE A 72 -1.51 -3.06 -6.43
N GLU A 73 -1.35 -2.20 -7.42
CA GLU A 73 -0.79 -2.50 -8.73
C GLU A 73 0.48 -1.74 -9.01
N VAL A 74 1.24 -2.25 -9.97
CA VAL A 74 2.43 -1.61 -10.51
C VAL A 74 2.09 -1.10 -11.90
N TYR A 75 2.32 0.19 -12.11
CA TYR A 75 2.20 0.88 -13.38
C TYR A 75 3.60 1.19 -13.86
N ASP A 76 3.99 0.59 -14.98
CA ASP A 76 5.30 0.79 -15.58
C ASP A 76 5.25 1.94 -16.58
N GLU A 77 5.90 3.05 -16.25
CA GLU A 77 6.09 4.17 -17.16
C GLU A 77 7.56 4.24 -17.56
N GLY A 78 7.90 3.56 -18.66
CA GLY A 78 9.27 3.44 -19.14
C GLY A 78 10.15 2.65 -18.16
N TYR A 79 11.13 3.31 -17.54
CA TYR A 79 12.04 2.72 -16.54
C TYR A 79 11.60 2.99 -15.09
N VAL A 80 10.42 3.58 -14.88
CA VAL A 80 9.93 4.00 -13.57
C VAL A 80 8.74 3.15 -13.15
N HIS A 81 8.89 2.42 -12.04
CA HIS A 81 7.81 1.70 -11.39
C HIS A 81 6.99 2.66 -10.50
N LYS A 82 5.69 2.77 -10.78
CA LYS A 82 4.73 3.47 -9.93
C LYS A 82 3.76 2.48 -9.30
N TYR A 83 3.29 2.79 -8.10
CA TYR A 83 2.41 1.94 -7.31
C TYR A 83 1.12 2.69 -7.02
N GLY A 84 -0.01 2.06 -7.32
CA GLY A 84 -1.34 2.65 -7.13
C GLY A 84 -2.32 1.63 -6.59
N THR A 85 -3.46 2.11 -6.11
CA THR A 85 -4.59 1.28 -5.70
C THR A 85 -5.90 1.93 -6.14
N THR A 86 -6.99 1.16 -6.15
CA THR A 86 -8.33 1.68 -6.37
C THR A 86 -9.24 1.27 -5.22
N PRO A 87 -10.29 2.05 -4.90
CA PRO A 87 -11.25 1.69 -3.86
C PRO A 87 -11.84 0.28 -4.05
N GLU A 88 -12.05 -0.14 -5.30
CA GLU A 88 -12.59 -1.45 -5.66
C GLU A 88 -11.63 -2.58 -5.28
N ARG A 89 -10.32 -2.40 -5.49
CA ARG A 89 -9.31 -3.39 -5.11
C ARG A 89 -9.23 -3.58 -3.61
N ILE A 90 -9.22 -2.48 -2.88
CA ILE A 90 -9.20 -2.53 -1.41
C ILE A 90 -10.44 -3.28 -0.92
N ARG A 91 -11.63 -2.95 -1.44
CA ARG A 91 -12.88 -3.66 -1.08
C ARG A 91 -12.87 -5.15 -1.48
N SER A 92 -12.26 -5.50 -2.61
CA SER A 92 -12.18 -6.89 -3.09
C SER A 92 -11.41 -7.78 -2.12
N VAL A 93 -10.34 -7.27 -1.53
CA VAL A 93 -9.52 -8.02 -0.56
C VAL A 93 -10.21 -8.10 0.80
N VAL A 94 -11.02 -7.09 1.16
CA VAL A 94 -11.77 -7.06 2.43
C VAL A 94 -12.97 -8.02 2.42
N ARG A 95 -13.59 -8.28 1.27
CA ARG A 95 -14.79 -9.14 1.17
C ARG A 95 -14.49 -10.63 1.00
N ASN A 96 -13.25 -10.98 0.65
CA ASN A 96 -12.80 -12.37 0.51
C ASN A 96 -12.22 -12.90 1.83
#